data_AF-A0A1Q9BQ46-F1
#
_entry.id   AF-A0A1Q9BQ46-F1
#
_cell.length_a   1.000
_cell.length_b   1.000
_cell.length_c   1.000
_cell.angle_alpha   90.00
_cell.angle_beta   90.00
_cell.angle_gamma   90.00
#
_symmetry.space_group_name_H-M   'P 1'
#
loop_
_entity.id
_entity.type
_entity.pdbx_description
1 polymer ?
#
loop_
_entity_poly.entity_id
_entity_poly.type
_entity_poly.pdbx_seq_one_letter_code
_entity_poly.pdbx_strand_id
1 'polypeptide(L)'
;AKDFQSLPLFVWYDYLCCPQDLSSEAIDGRSCAIRSIPAYVAKCEYFVILCPVVEHVDERKMLSLASWAERGWCRTERLARELSARKQGYSIVIHGAKQQTLSGFAADRNGEFSTLR
;
A
#
# COMPACT_ATOMS: atom_id res chain seq x y z
N ALA A 1 -18.32 -2.31 11.06
CA ALA A 1 -18.65 -0.88 11.30
C ALA A 1 -18.23 -0.45 12.70
N LYS A 2 -18.59 -1.20 13.76
CA LYS A 2 -18.16 -0.90 15.13
C LYS A 2 -16.64 -0.84 15.30
N ASP A 3 -15.89 -1.66 14.56
CA ASP A 3 -14.41 -1.71 14.63
C ASP A 3 -13.73 -0.42 14.14
N PHE A 4 -14.38 0.34 13.24
CA PHE A 4 -13.89 1.64 12.76
C PHE A 4 -14.40 2.82 13.60
N GLN A 5 -15.20 2.55 14.64
CA GLN A 5 -15.82 3.57 15.50
C GLN A 5 -15.33 3.51 16.94
N SER A 6 -14.65 2.42 17.34
CA SER A 6 -14.18 2.21 18.71
C SER A 6 -12.91 3.00 19.05
N LEU A 7 -12.12 3.38 18.05
CA LEU A 7 -10.90 4.18 18.20
C LEU A 7 -10.80 5.20 17.04
N PRO A 8 -10.11 6.34 17.24
CA PRO A 8 -9.82 7.28 16.16
C PRO A 8 -9.07 6.58 15.01
N LEU A 9 -9.59 6.70 13.80
CA LEU A 9 -8.97 6.19 12.58
C LEU A 9 -7.99 7.22 12.02
N PHE A 10 -6.72 6.87 11.96
CA PHE A 10 -5.69 7.67 11.30
C PHE A 10 -5.40 7.10 9.92
N VAL A 11 -5.61 7.92 8.89
CA VAL A 11 -5.30 7.56 7.50
C VAL A 11 -3.99 8.21 7.12
N TRP A 12 -2.99 7.40 6.81
CA TRP A 12 -1.78 7.86 6.15
C TRP A 12 -1.96 7.70 4.65
N TYR A 13 -1.78 8.78 3.91
CA TYR A 13 -1.98 8.81 2.46
C TYR A 13 -0.78 9.46 1.79
N ASP A 14 -0.07 8.69 0.96
CA ASP A 14 1.05 9.18 0.17
C ASP A 14 0.54 10.00 -1.03
N TYR A 15 0.17 11.26 -0.78
CA TYR A 15 -0.33 12.17 -1.82
C TYR A 15 0.81 12.84 -2.60
N LEU A 16 1.95 13.11 -1.95
CA LEU A 16 3.04 13.89 -2.54
C LEU A 16 4.15 13.04 -3.17
N CYS A 17 4.07 11.71 -3.09
CA CYS A 17 5.09 10.78 -3.60
C CYS A 17 6.50 11.12 -3.10
N CYS A 18 7.50 10.34 -3.53
CA CYS A 18 8.89 10.73 -3.35
C CYS A 18 9.22 11.93 -4.26
N PRO A 19 10.06 12.89 -3.85
CA PRO A 19 10.57 13.95 -4.73
C PRO A 19 11.16 13.39 -6.04
N GLN A 20 10.80 13.94 -7.20
CA GLN A 20 11.22 13.43 -8.53
C GLN A 20 12.26 14.29 -9.25
N ASP A 21 12.56 15.47 -8.74
CA ASP A 21 13.54 16.36 -9.34
C ASP A 21 14.99 15.82 -9.22
N LEU A 22 15.91 16.40 -9.98
CA LEU A 22 17.33 16.03 -10.05
C LEU A 22 18.23 16.91 -9.16
N SER A 23 17.67 17.91 -8.46
CA SER A 23 18.42 18.71 -7.49
C SER A 23 18.98 17.82 -6.37
N SER A 24 20.09 18.26 -5.77
CA SER A 24 20.70 17.53 -4.65
C SER A 24 19.71 17.36 -3.49
N GLU A 25 18.95 18.41 -3.18
CA GLU A 25 17.94 18.41 -2.12
C GLU A 25 16.81 17.42 -2.44
N ALA A 26 16.38 17.34 -3.69
CA ALA A 26 15.37 16.38 -4.13
C ALA A 26 15.88 14.93 -4.08
N ILE A 27 17.15 14.69 -4.43
CA ILE A 27 17.79 13.37 -4.34
C ILE A 27 17.87 12.91 -2.87
N ASP A 28 18.30 13.78 -1.97
CA ASP A 28 18.40 13.48 -0.54
C ASP A 28 17.01 13.28 0.07
N GLY A 29 16.07 14.16 -0.25
CA GLY A 29 14.66 14.05 0.17
C GLY A 29 14.01 12.76 -0.32
N ARG A 30 14.23 12.38 -1.59
CA ARG A 30 13.78 11.10 -2.17
C ARG A 30 14.37 9.91 -1.45
N SER A 31 15.66 9.94 -1.15
CA SER A 31 16.33 8.84 -0.44
C SER A 31 15.77 8.68 0.98
N CYS A 32 15.56 9.78 1.69
CA CYS A 32 14.93 9.78 3.02
C CYS A 32 13.48 9.26 2.97
N ALA A 33 12.68 9.72 2.00
CA ALA A 33 11.30 9.27 1.81
C ALA A 33 11.24 7.76 1.55
N ILE A 34 12.04 7.24 0.60
CA ILE A 34 12.10 5.81 0.28
C ILE A 34 12.52 4.99 1.50
N ARG A 35 13.52 5.45 2.25
CA ARG A 35 13.98 4.77 3.48
C ARG A 35 12.93 4.76 4.58
N SER A 36 12.02 5.72 4.61
CA SER A 36 10.94 5.78 5.59
C SER A 36 9.80 4.80 5.30
N ILE A 37 9.70 4.29 4.05
CA ILE A 37 8.63 3.40 3.59
C ILE A 37 8.33 2.25 4.56
N PRO A 38 9.32 1.42 4.93
CA PRO A 38 9.04 0.28 5.78
C PRO A 38 8.52 0.66 7.17
N ALA A 39 8.93 1.81 7.70
CA ALA A 39 8.62 2.24 9.05
C ALA A 39 7.14 2.62 9.22
N TYR A 40 6.52 3.28 8.23
CA TYR A 40 5.08 3.58 8.30
C TYR A 40 4.24 2.35 7.94
N VAL A 41 4.63 1.58 6.92
CA VAL A 41 3.90 0.37 6.50
C VAL A 41 3.80 -0.64 7.66
N ALA A 42 4.90 -0.82 8.41
CA ALA A 42 4.92 -1.70 9.57
C ALA A 42 3.97 -1.26 10.71
N LYS A 43 3.58 0.02 10.76
CA LYS A 43 2.64 0.54 11.77
C LYS A 43 1.18 0.43 11.33
N CYS A 44 0.93 0.31 10.03
CA CYS A 44 -0.42 0.20 9.48
C CYS A 44 -1.05 -1.17 9.77
N GLU A 45 -2.32 -1.15 10.19
CA GLU A 45 -3.16 -2.35 10.31
C GLU A 45 -3.76 -2.76 8.97
N TYR A 46 -4.21 -1.76 8.21
CA TYR A 46 -4.75 -1.88 6.86
C TYR A 46 -3.78 -1.26 5.86
N PHE A 47 -3.44 -2.00 4.82
CA PHE A 47 -2.65 -1.56 3.69
C PHE A 47 -3.55 -1.45 2.46
N VAL A 48 -3.88 -0.23 2.06
CA VAL A 48 -4.89 0.01 1.01
C VAL A 48 -4.21 0.37 -0.30
N ILE A 49 -4.41 -0.45 -1.32
CA ILE A 49 -3.94 -0.22 -2.68
C ILE A 49 -5.10 0.36 -3.49
N LEU A 50 -5.11 1.67 -3.65
CA LEU A 50 -6.08 2.37 -4.50
C LEU A 50 -5.59 2.35 -5.95
N CYS A 51 -6.11 1.44 -6.76
CA CYS A 51 -5.70 1.25 -8.16
C CYS A 51 -6.93 1.05 -9.06
N PRO A 52 -7.80 2.07 -9.19
CA PRO A 52 -8.96 1.96 -10.03
C PRO A 52 -8.55 1.72 -11.49
N VAL A 53 -9.34 0.92 -12.19
CA VAL A 53 -9.11 0.71 -13.63
C VAL A 53 -9.58 1.95 -14.38
N VAL A 54 -8.63 2.79 -14.78
CA VAL A 54 -8.89 4.09 -15.43
C VAL A 54 -7.91 4.33 -16.58
N GLU A 55 -8.33 5.06 -17.59
CA GLU A 55 -7.44 5.52 -18.66
C GLU A 55 -6.68 6.77 -18.21
N HIS A 56 -5.36 6.77 -18.33
CA HIS A 56 -4.54 7.94 -18.07
C HIS A 56 -4.84 9.01 -19.13
N VAL A 57 -5.17 10.23 -18.69
CA VAL A 57 -5.62 11.31 -19.59
C VAL A 57 -4.58 11.68 -20.66
N ASP A 58 -3.30 11.78 -20.28
CA ASP A 58 -2.24 12.17 -21.21
C ASP A 58 -1.66 10.98 -22.01
N GLU A 59 -1.31 9.88 -21.33
CA GLU A 59 -0.65 8.73 -21.95
C GLU A 59 -1.60 7.77 -22.69
N ARG A 60 -2.92 7.90 -22.49
CA ARG A 60 -3.95 6.95 -22.98
C ARG A 60 -3.65 5.49 -22.60
N LYS A 61 -2.91 5.31 -21.50
CA LYS A 61 -2.57 3.99 -20.95
C LYS A 61 -3.60 3.61 -19.90
N MET A 62 -4.04 2.36 -19.94
CA MET A 62 -4.87 1.82 -18.86
C MET A 62 -4.05 1.65 -17.58
N LEU A 63 -4.44 2.38 -16.55
CA LEU A 63 -3.95 2.20 -15.19
C LEU A 63 -4.76 1.12 -14.49
N SER A 64 -4.10 0.25 -13.75
CA SER A 64 -4.71 -0.87 -13.04
C SER A 64 -3.79 -1.35 -11.91
N LEU A 65 -4.17 -2.44 -11.23
CA LEU A 65 -3.28 -3.12 -10.29
C LEU A 65 -1.96 -3.57 -10.96
N ALA A 66 -2.00 -3.96 -12.23
CA ALA A 66 -0.81 -4.38 -12.97
C ALA A 66 0.18 -3.21 -13.14
N SER A 67 -0.30 -2.06 -13.62
CA SER A 67 0.55 -0.87 -13.78
C SER A 67 1.03 -0.32 -12.43
N TRP A 68 0.23 -0.47 -11.36
CA TRP A 68 0.66 -0.14 -10.00
C TRP A 68 1.83 -1.04 -9.54
N ALA A 69 1.77 -2.34 -9.83
CA ALA A 69 2.81 -3.30 -9.43
C ALA A 69 4.16 -3.08 -10.16
N GLU A 70 4.15 -2.37 -11.28
CA GLU A 70 5.36 -1.97 -12.02
C GLU A 70 6.09 -0.77 -11.37
N ARG A 71 5.42 -0.02 -10.49
CA ARG A 71 6.00 1.19 -9.86
C ARG A 71 6.96 0.81 -8.74
N GLY A 72 8.16 1.39 -8.76
CA GLY A 72 9.25 1.05 -7.85
C GLY A 72 8.86 1.13 -6.37
N TRP A 73 8.35 2.28 -5.92
CA TRP A 73 8.01 2.47 -4.51
C TRP A 73 6.81 1.64 -4.08
N CYS A 74 5.83 1.46 -4.96
CA CYS A 74 4.68 0.59 -4.69
C CYS A 74 5.08 -0.86 -4.41
N ARG A 75 6.10 -1.38 -5.12
CA ARG A 75 6.69 -2.69 -4.80
C ARG A 75 7.38 -2.68 -3.44
N THR A 76 8.11 -1.62 -3.10
CA THR A 76 8.76 -1.49 -1.79
C THR A 76 7.73 -1.47 -0.66
N GLU A 77 6.65 -0.72 -0.81
CA GLU A 77 5.54 -0.67 0.15
C GLU A 77 4.89 -2.04 0.32
N ARG A 78 4.58 -2.72 -0.80
CA ARG A 78 4.04 -4.08 -0.76
C ARG A 78 5.00 -5.03 -0.05
N LEU A 79 6.28 -5.02 -0.40
CA LEU A 79 7.27 -5.90 0.20
C LEU A 79 7.41 -5.62 1.71
N ALA A 80 7.43 -4.34 2.11
CA ALA A 80 7.46 -3.96 3.51
C ALA A 80 6.22 -4.46 4.26
N ARG A 81 5.06 -4.49 3.60
CA ARG A 81 3.82 -5.01 4.18
C ARG A 81 3.90 -6.52 4.39
N GLU A 82 4.31 -7.25 3.36
CA GLU A 82 4.44 -8.71 3.37
C GLU A 82 5.50 -9.20 4.36
N LEU A 83 6.61 -8.47 4.50
CA LEU A 83 7.71 -8.81 5.40
C LEU A 83 7.58 -8.21 6.82
N SER A 84 6.52 -7.44 7.09
CA SER A 84 6.37 -6.85 8.42
C SER A 84 6.22 -7.96 9.47
N ALA A 85 6.88 -7.81 10.63
CA ALA A 85 6.80 -8.78 11.73
C ALA A 85 5.39 -8.91 12.36
N ARG A 86 4.39 -8.18 11.85
CA ARG A 86 3.02 -8.25 12.34
C ARG A 86 2.40 -9.58 11.93
N LYS A 87 1.93 -10.32 12.93
CA LYS A 87 1.21 -11.60 12.75
C LYS A 87 -0.17 -11.45 12.08
N GLN A 88 -0.69 -10.22 12.04
CA GLN A 88 -2.03 -9.92 11.51
C GLN A 88 -2.02 -8.58 10.77
N GLY A 89 -2.72 -8.57 9.65
CA GLY A 89 -3.34 -7.39 9.09
C GLY A 89 -3.74 -7.60 7.64
N TYR A 90 -4.32 -6.56 7.07
CA TYR A 90 -5.13 -6.69 5.87
C TYR A 90 -4.58 -5.82 4.75
N SER A 91 -4.48 -6.40 3.56
CA SER A 91 -4.28 -5.69 2.32
C SER A 91 -5.63 -5.54 1.63
N ILE A 92 -6.01 -4.32 1.26
CA ILE A 92 -7.28 -4.03 0.60
C ILE A 92 -6.94 -3.43 -0.77
N VAL A 93 -7.33 -4.11 -1.84
CA VAL A 93 -7.17 -3.60 -3.20
C VAL A 93 -8.49 -3.00 -3.66
N ILE A 94 -8.48 -1.74 -4.07
CA ILE A 94 -9.66 -1.04 -4.61
C ILE A 94 -9.48 -0.86 -6.11
N HIS A 95 -10.29 -1.58 -6.89
CA HIS A 95 -10.30 -1.55 -8.35
C HIS A 95 -11.36 -0.58 -8.92
N GLY A 96 -12.28 -0.11 -8.08
CA GLY A 96 -13.32 0.85 -8.43
C GLY A 96 -14.29 1.08 -7.27
N ALA A 97 -15.25 1.98 -7.43
CA ALA A 97 -16.17 2.40 -6.36
C ALA A 97 -17.00 1.25 -5.73
N LYS A 98 -17.17 0.14 -6.45
CA LYS A 98 -17.94 -1.03 -6.00
C LYS A 98 -17.13 -2.33 -6.03
N GLN A 99 -15.83 -2.24 -6.34
CA GLN A 99 -14.99 -3.42 -6.53
C GLN A 99 -13.75 -3.29 -5.66
N GLN A 100 -13.76 -4.02 -4.54
CA GLN A 100 -12.63 -4.17 -3.66
C GLN A 100 -12.36 -5.63 -3.33
N THR A 101 -11.09 -5.97 -3.16
CA THR A 101 -10.62 -7.31 -2.78
C THR A 101 -9.87 -7.18 -1.46
N LEU A 102 -10.24 -7.99 -0.47
CA LEU A 102 -9.54 -8.11 0.80
C LEU A 102 -8.60 -9.31 0.74
N SER A 103 -7.33 -9.10 0.98
CA SER A 103 -6.33 -10.15 1.17
C SER A 103 -5.74 -10.03 2.58
N GLY A 104 -5.77 -11.10 3.35
CA GLY A 104 -5.24 -11.14 4.71
C GLY A 104 -4.45 -12.39 4.95
N PHE A 105 -3.42 -12.28 5.79
CA PHE A 105 -2.75 -13.44 6.39
C PHE A 105 -3.35 -13.63 7.78
N ALA A 106 -4.22 -14.63 7.92
CA ALA A 106 -4.55 -15.16 9.23
C ALA A 106 -3.52 -16.25 9.53
N ALA A 107 -2.58 -15.97 10.44
CA ALA A 107 -1.85 -17.06 11.07
C ALA A 107 -2.88 -17.89 11.84
N ASP A 108 -3.08 -19.15 11.43
CA ASP A 108 -3.71 -20.16 12.27
C ASP A 108 -3.02 -20.15 13.65
N ARG A 109 -3.76 -20.41 14.74
CA ARG A 109 -3.22 -20.72 16.07
C ARG A 109 -2.10 -21.77 16.04
N ASN A 110 -1.99 -22.57 14.98
CA ASN A 110 -0.95 -23.58 14.76
C ASN A 110 0.22 -23.13 13.85
N GLY A 111 0.25 -21.88 13.36
CA GLY A 111 1.34 -21.37 12.53
C GLY A 111 1.28 -21.76 11.04
N GLU A 112 0.17 -22.33 10.56
CA GLU A 112 -0.06 -22.54 9.13
C GLU A 112 -0.57 -21.26 8.45
N PHE A 113 0.07 -20.92 7.32
CA PHE A 113 -0.28 -19.78 6.49
C PHE A 113 -1.45 -20.16 5.57
N SER A 114 -2.66 -19.69 5.88
CA SER A 114 -3.80 -19.78 4.95
C SER A 114 -4.00 -18.45 4.23
N THR A 115 -4.04 -18.49 2.90
CA THR A 115 -4.48 -17.35 2.09
C THR A 115 -6.00 -17.33 2.10
N LEU A 116 -6.61 -16.34 2.75
CA LEU A 116 -8.04 -16.08 2.58
C LEU A 116 -8.23 -15.56 1.14
N ARG A 117 -8.87 -16.38 0.29
CA ARG A 117 -9.29 -16.03 -1.07
C ARG A 117 -10.71 -15.49 -1.08
#